data_AF-A0A1V1P2Q0-F1
#
_entry.id   AF-A0A1V1P2Q0-F1
#
_cell.length_a   1.000
_cell.length_b   1.000
_cell.length_c   1.000
_cell.angle_alpha   90.00
_cell.angle_beta   90.00
_cell.angle_gamma   90.00
#
_symmetry.space_group_name_H-M   'P 1'
#
loop_
_entity.id
_entity.type
_entity.pdbx_description
1 polymer ?
#
loop_
_entity_poly.entity_id
_entity_poly.type
_entity_poly.pdbx_seq_one_letter_code
_entity_poly.pdbx_strand_id
1 'polypeptide(L)'
;MRKKNELERLNSVLEEKNKALYQMAMTDQLTQINNRCFIMEVMTKTFSNCRRYNMDFSCILVDIDHFKKFNDIHGHLAGDFVLKRRPN
;
A
#
# COMPACT_ATOMS: atom_id res chain seq x y z
N MET A 1 8.57 35.20 18.17
CA MET A 1 9.09 34.90 16.81
C MET A 1 9.92 33.62 16.76
N ARG A 2 11.13 33.54 17.36
CA ARG A 2 11.99 32.33 17.27
C ARG A 2 11.34 31.00 17.70
N LYS A 3 10.64 30.96 18.84
CA LYS A 3 9.93 29.74 19.30
C LYS A 3 8.78 29.30 18.39
N LYS A 4 8.13 30.24 17.69
CA LYS A 4 7.03 29.94 16.76
C LYS A 4 7.58 29.28 15.50
N ASN A 5 8.64 29.84 14.92
CA ASN A 5 9.30 29.28 13.74
C ASN A 5 9.89 27.89 14.03
N GLU A 6 10.43 27.68 15.24
CA GLU A 6 10.93 26.36 15.65
C GLU A 6 9.81 25.34 15.79
N LEU A 7 8.67 25.73 16.38
CA LEU A 7 7.50 24.86 16.48
C LEU A 7 6.95 24.48 15.09
N GLU A 8 6.86 25.45 14.17
CA GLU A 8 6.45 25.20 12.78
C GLU A 8 7.40 24.24 12.08
N ARG A 9 8.72 24.39 12.29
CA ARG A 9 9.73 23.46 11.76
C ARG A 9 9.56 22.06 12.34
N LEU A 10 9.40 21.91 13.65
CA LEU A 10 9.20 20.61 14.28
C LEU A 10 7.94 19.92 13.76
N ASN A 11 6.83 20.66 13.61
CA ASN A 11 5.59 20.10 13.12
C ASN A 11 5.73 19.62 11.66
N SER A 12 6.43 20.37 10.81
CA SER A 12 6.71 19.95 9.43
C SER A 12 7.54 18.67 9.36
N VAL A 13 8.58 18.54 10.19
CA VAL A 13 9.38 17.32 10.27
C VAL A 13 8.55 16.14 10.77
N LEU A 14 7.69 16.36 11.77
CA LEU A 14 6.80 15.32 12.29
C LEU A 14 5.82 14.83 11.22
N GLU A 15 5.22 15.74 10.46
CA GLU A 15 4.33 15.41 9.33
C GLU A 15 5.06 14.61 8.25
N GLU A 16 6.29 15.00 7.90
CA GLU A 16 7.12 14.28 6.93
C GLU A 16 7.42 12.84 7.40
N LYS A 17 7.82 12.68 8.67
CA LYS A 17 8.09 11.36 9.25
C LYS A 17 6.84 10.50 9.31
N ASN A 18 5.70 11.08 9.72
CA ASN A 18 4.42 10.36 9.75
C ASN A 18 4.01 9.93 8.34
N LYS A 19 4.21 10.78 7.33
CA LYS A 19 3.93 10.41 5.94
C LYS A 19 4.81 9.27 5.47
N ALA A 20 6.12 9.30 5.78
CA ALA A 20 7.03 8.22 5.42
C ALA A 20 6.64 6.90 6.11
N LEU A 21 6.34 6.94 7.41
CA LEU A 21 5.88 5.77 8.17
C LEU A 21 4.57 5.21 7.61
N TYR A 22 3.64 6.08 7.27
CA TYR A 22 2.39 5.68 6.64
C TYR A 22 2.64 4.99 5.30
N GLN A 23 3.50 5.54 4.43
CA GLN A 23 3.84 4.91 3.15
C GLN A 23 4.48 3.53 3.36
N MET A 24 5.39 3.40 4.32
CA MET A 24 6.01 2.11 4.66
C MET A 24 4.98 1.10 5.19
N ALA A 25 4.03 1.56 6.02
CA ALA A 25 2.99 0.70 6.58
C ALA A 25 1.93 0.28 5.55
N MET A 26 1.76 1.05 4.47
CA MET A 26 0.71 0.86 3.46
C MET A 26 1.20 0.22 2.16
N THR A 27 2.52 0.06 1.98
CA THR A 27 3.12 -0.46 0.75
C THR A 27 3.72 -1.85 1.00
N ASP A 28 3.50 -2.78 0.06
CA ASP A 28 4.16 -4.08 0.05
C ASP A 28 5.61 -3.92 -0.42
N GLN A 29 6.57 -4.47 0.32
CA GLN A 29 7.99 -4.21 0.06
C GLN A 29 8.53 -4.91 -1.20
N LEU A 30 7.95 -6.05 -1.58
CA LEU A 30 8.39 -6.80 -2.74
C LEU A 30 7.85 -6.17 -4.03
N THR A 31 6.56 -5.88 -4.04
CA THR A 31 5.83 -5.44 -5.24
C THR A 31 5.70 -3.92 -5.34
N GLN A 32 5.98 -3.17 -4.27
CA GLN A 32 5.87 -1.71 -4.20
C GLN A 32 4.45 -1.19 -4.53
N ILE A 33 3.43 -2.06 -4.46
CA ILE A 33 2.02 -1.67 -4.55
C ILE A 33 1.41 -1.58 -3.15
N ASN A 34 0.21 -1.01 -3.08
CA ASN A 34 -0.55 -0.96 -1.83
C ASN A 34 -0.78 -2.36 -1.27
N ASN A 35 -0.46 -2.52 0.02
CA ASN A 35 -0.63 -3.78 0.71
C ASN A 35 -2.08 -3.97 1.19
N ARG A 36 -2.32 -5.11 1.86
CA ARG A 36 -3.64 -5.45 2.40
C ARG A 36 -4.18 -4.39 3.37
N CYS A 37 -3.35 -3.77 4.21
CA CYS A 37 -3.80 -2.74 5.16
C CYS A 37 -4.40 -1.54 4.42
N PHE A 38 -3.70 -1.05 3.40
CA PHE A 38 -4.20 0.04 2.57
C PHE A 38 -5.51 -0.35 1.87
N ILE A 39 -5.55 -1.54 1.27
CA ILE A 39 -6.74 -2.03 0.57
C ILE A 39 -7.94 -2.07 1.51
N MET A 40 -7.79 -2.60 2.73
CA MET A 40 -8.89 -2.65 3.71
C MET A 40 -9.36 -1.26 4.14
N GLU A 41 -8.44 -0.32 4.33
CA GLU A 41 -8.77 1.06 4.68
C GLU A 41 -9.59 1.72 3.56
N VAL A 42 -9.13 1.59 2.32
CA VAL A 42 -9.81 2.17 1.14
C VAL A 42 -11.14 1.47 0.89
N MET A 43 -11.20 0.14 0.93
CA MET A 43 -12.46 -0.59 0.74
C MET A 43 -13.51 -0.18 1.76
N THR A 44 -13.14 -0.04 3.03
CA THR A 44 -14.07 0.36 4.10
C THR A 44 -14.67 1.74 3.82
N LYS A 45 -13.82 2.71 3.45
CA LYS A 45 -14.24 4.08 3.12
C LYS A 45 -15.11 4.11 1.86
N THR A 46 -14.66 3.45 0.79
CA THR A 46 -15.35 3.44 -0.50
C THR A 46 -16.70 2.73 -0.39
N PHE A 47 -16.77 1.57 0.25
CA PHE A 47 -18.02 0.84 0.44
C PHE A 47 -19.04 1.65 1.24
N SER A 48 -18.61 2.32 2.33
CA SER A 48 -19.47 3.20 3.10
C SER A 48 -20.02 4.36 2.25
N ASN A 49 -19.19 4.96 1.39
CA ASN A 49 -19.60 6.04 0.50
C ASN A 49 -20.57 5.55 -0.57
N CYS A 50 -20.26 4.43 -1.25
CA CYS A 50 -21.13 3.84 -2.27
C CYS A 50 -22.51 3.51 -1.68
N ARG A 51 -22.55 2.93 -0.47
CA ARG A 51 -23.80 2.66 0.23
C ARG A 51 -24.58 3.93 0.57
N ARG A 52 -23.90 5.00 1.00
CA ARG A 52 -24.55 6.28 1.35
C ARG A 52 -25.14 6.99 0.13
N TYR A 53 -24.45 6.93 -1.01
CA TYR A 53 -24.81 7.67 -2.22
C TYR A 53 -25.48 6.81 -3.29
N ASN A 54 -25.82 5.55 -2.95
CA ASN A 54 -26.41 4.57 -3.86
C ASN A 54 -25.62 4.44 -5.18
N MET A 55 -24.30 4.31 -5.07
CA MET A 55 -23.40 4.12 -6.20
C MET A 55 -23.01 2.65 -6.33
N ASP A 56 -22.84 2.20 -7.57
CA ASP A 56 -22.30 0.87 -7.86
C ASP A 56 -20.84 0.77 -7.40
N PHE A 57 -20.46 -0.40 -6.93
CA PHE A 57 -19.10 -0.73 -6.50
C PHE A 57 -18.71 -2.10 -7.06
N SER A 58 -17.46 -2.26 -7.48
CA SER A 58 -16.91 -3.51 -7.98
C SER A 58 -15.48 -3.69 -7.50
N CYS A 59 -15.08 -4.95 -7.30
CA CYS A 59 -13.73 -5.32 -6.88
C CYS A 59 -13.30 -6.57 -7.64
N ILE A 60 -12.01 -6.67 -7.93
CA ILE A 60 -11.40 -7.84 -8.56
C ILE A 60 -10.34 -8.37 -7.61
N LEU A 61 -10.43 -9.66 -7.29
CA LEU A 61 -9.39 -10.41 -6.62
C LEU A 61 -8.68 -11.28 -7.67
N VAL A 62 -7.36 -11.13 -7.77
CA VAL A 62 -6.52 -11.86 -8.73
C VAL A 62 -5.55 -12.73 -7.95
N ASP A 63 -5.35 -13.95 -8.41
CA ASP A 63 -4.34 -14.88 -7.90
C ASP A 63 -3.51 -15.44 -9.07
N ILE A 64 -2.28 -15.86 -8.81
CA ILE A 64 -1.41 -16.48 -9.83
C ILE A 64 -1.55 -18.00 -9.74
N ASP A 65 -2.15 -18.59 -10.76
CA ASP A 65 -2.36 -20.03 -10.83
C ASP A 65 -1.04 -20.80 -10.71
N HIS A 66 -1.05 -21.87 -9.91
CA HIS A 66 0.08 -22.78 -9.72
C HIS A 66 1.40 -22.12 -9.27
N PHE A 67 1.36 -20.93 -8.67
CA PHE A 67 2.57 -20.19 -8.28
C PHE A 67 3.46 -20.96 -7.30
N LYS A 68 2.88 -21.78 -6.43
CA LYS A 68 3.63 -22.69 -5.56
C LYS A 68 4.49 -23.68 -6.36
N LYS A 69 3.92 -24.32 -7.39
CA LYS A 69 4.64 -25.27 -8.25
C LYS A 69 5.78 -24.57 -9.00
N PHE A 70 5.56 -23.33 -9.43
CA PHE A 70 6.62 -22.51 -10.01
C PHE A 70 7.77 -22.28 -9.01
N ASN A 71 7.45 -21.87 -7.78
CA ASN A 71 8.44 -21.67 -6.72
C ASN A 71 9.17 -22.96 -6.35
N ASP A 72 8.50 -24.10 -6.34
CA ASP A 72 9.11 -25.39 -6.02
C ASP A 72 10.13 -25.81 -7.11
N ILE A 73 9.91 -25.43 -8.37
CA ILE A 73 10.80 -25.74 -9.51
C ILE A 73 11.94 -24.72 -9.65
N HIS A 74 11.65 -23.43 -9.48
CA HIS A 74 12.57 -22.34 -9.80
C HIS A 74 13.16 -21.63 -8.57
N GLY A 75 12.70 -21.99 -7.37
CA GLY A 75 13.07 -21.36 -6.11
C GLY A 75 12.29 -20.06 -5.83
N HIS A 76 12.19 -19.71 -4.55
CA HIS A 76 11.44 -18.52 -4.11
C HIS A 76 11.98 -17.21 -4.68
N LEU A 77 13.29 -17.08 -4.90
CA LEU A 77 13.89 -15.87 -5.50
C LEU A 77 13.39 -15.62 -6.92
N ALA A 78 13.11 -16.68 -7.69
CA ALA A 78 12.51 -16.55 -9.00
C ALA A 78 11.04 -16.11 -8.91
N GLY A 79 10.31 -16.61 -7.91
CA GLY A 79 8.96 -16.13 -7.58
C GLY A 79 8.94 -14.65 -7.24
N ASP A 80 9.85 -14.22 -6.36
CA ASP A 80 10.01 -12.81 -5.99
C ASP A 80 10.27 -11.94 -7.23
N PHE A 81 11.11 -12.41 -8.16
CA PHE A 81 11.36 -11.71 -9.41
C PHE A 81 10.11 -11.58 -10.29
N VAL A 82 9.25 -12.61 -10.34
CA VAL A 82 7.98 -12.56 -11.08
C VAL A 82 7.00 -11.56 -10.46
N LEU A 83 6.96 -11.46 -9.14
CA LEU A 83 6.06 -10.56 -8.41
C LEU A 83 6.58 -9.11 -8.36
N LYS A 84 7.90 -8.93 -8.41
CA LYS A 84 8.52 -7.61 -8.26
C LYS A 84 8.09 -6.69 -9.40
N ARG A 85 7.48 -5.57 -9.04
CA ARG A 85 7.11 -4.52 -9.99
C ARG A 85 8.38 -4.00 -10.65
N ARG A 86 8.40 -3.96 -11.98
CA ARG A 86 9.41 -3.20 -12.71
C ARG A 86 9.16 -1.70 -12.48
N PRO A 87 10.13 -0.94 -11.95
CA PRO A 87 10.04 0.51 -12.03
C PRO A 87 10.11 0.90 -13.52
N ASN A 88 9.13 1.70 -13.96
CA ASN A 88 9.20 2.39 -15.26
C ASN A 88 10.21 3.53 -15.18
#